data_AF-A0A0L8FRK5-F1
#
_entry.id   AF-A0A0L8FRK5-F1
#
_cell.length_a   1.000
_cell.length_b   1.000
_cell.length_c   1.000
_cell.angle_alpha   90.00
_cell.angle_beta   90.00
_cell.angle_gamma   90.00
#
_symmetry.space_group_name_H-M   'P 1'
#
loop_
_entity.id
_entity.type
_entity.pdbx_description
1 polymer ?
#
loop_
_entity_poly.entity_id
_entity_poly.type
_entity_poly.pdbx_seq_one_letter_code
_entity_poly.pdbx_strand_id
1 'polypeptide(L)'
;MESLCSNYKIQTFINKCLRRILHLKWFDRVPNTDLWERANQEPIHVQIRRRKWRWIGHTLRKEPSNVTRQVFDWNLQGKRKQGRPKQTWKWSILGKLRTTSLTWEAFKKHPNDRK
;
A
#
# COMPACT_ATOMS: atom_id res chain seq x y z
N MET A 1 -12.46 -7.90 -1.89
CA MET A 1 -12.58 -8.09 -0.42
C MET A 1 -11.33 -8.71 0.24
N GLU A 2 -10.46 -9.45 -0.45
CA GLU A 2 -9.31 -10.13 0.18
C GLU A 2 -8.14 -9.24 0.66
N SER A 3 -8.02 -7.98 0.25
CA SER A 3 -6.83 -7.16 0.60
C SER A 3 -6.93 -6.43 1.94
N LEU A 4 -8.06 -6.49 2.65
CA LEU A 4 -8.24 -5.80 3.94
C LEU A 4 -7.77 -6.66 5.12
N CYS A 5 -7.94 -7.98 5.04
CA CYS A 5 -7.62 -8.94 6.12
C CYS A 5 -6.12 -8.97 6.49
N SER A 6 -5.23 -8.86 5.49
CA SER A 6 -3.78 -8.80 5.75
C SER A 6 -3.35 -7.52 6.48
N ASN A 7 -4.01 -6.38 6.21
CA ASN A 7 -3.65 -5.11 6.84
C ASN A 7 -4.04 -5.07 8.32
N TYR A 8 -5.14 -5.72 8.71
CA TYR A 8 -5.59 -5.75 10.10
C TYR A 8 -4.58 -6.47 11.02
N LYS A 9 -4.06 -7.63 10.59
CA LYS A 9 -3.06 -8.39 11.36
C LYS A 9 -1.74 -7.63 11.55
N ILE A 10 -1.33 -6.87 10.53
CA ILE A 10 -0.14 -6.03 10.61
C ILE A 10 -0.40 -4.84 11.54
N GLN A 11 -1.59 -4.23 11.47
CA GLN A 11 -1.97 -3.13 12.35
C GLN A 11 -2.02 -3.55 13.82
N THR A 12 -2.57 -4.72 14.13
CA THR A 12 -2.62 -5.22 15.52
C THR A 12 -1.22 -5.49 16.08
N PHE A 13 -0.32 -6.07 15.28
CA PHE A 13 1.09 -6.23 15.64
C PHE A 13 1.75 -4.88 15.96
N ILE A 14 1.60 -3.89 15.07
CA ILE A 14 2.17 -2.54 15.27
C ILE A 14 1.58 -1.88 16.52
N ASN A 15 0.28 -1.97 16.74
CA ASN A 15 -0.35 -1.41 17.94
C ASN A 15 0.20 -2.05 19.22
N LYS A 16 0.50 -3.36 19.19
CA LYS A 16 1.15 -4.06 20.32
C LYS A 16 2.57 -3.53 20.57
N CYS A 17 3.35 -3.29 19.50
CA CYS A 17 4.67 -2.68 19.61
C CYS A 17 4.60 -1.26 20.17
N LEU A 18 3.70 -0.42 19.64
CA LEU A 18 3.52 0.97 20.08
C LEU A 18 3.13 1.06 21.57
N ARG A 19 2.22 0.20 22.02
CA ARG A 19 1.84 0.15 23.45
C ARG A 19 3.03 -0.23 24.34
N ARG A 20 3.90 -1.12 23.88
CA ARG A 20 5.11 -1.51 24.62
C ARG A 20 6.15 -0.38 24.66
N ILE A 21 6.35 0.33 23.55
CA ILE A 21 7.29 1.47 23.45
C ILE A 21 6.82 2.63 24.34
N LEU A 22 5.51 2.91 24.36
CA LEU A 22 4.92 3.96 25.18
C LEU A 22 4.62 3.51 26.63
N HIS A 23 5.08 2.31 27.01
CA HIS A 23 4.89 1.72 28.34
C HIS A 23 3.43 1.69 28.83
N LEU A 24 2.47 1.55 27.91
CA LEU A 24 1.04 1.49 28.23
C LEU A 24 0.64 0.11 28.75
N LYS A 25 -0.02 0.09 29.89
CA LYS A 25 -0.57 -1.12 30.51
C LYS A 25 -2.00 -1.35 30.00
N TRP A 26 -2.50 -2.56 30.21
CA TRP A 26 -3.85 -2.94 29.80
C TRP A 26 -4.94 -2.20 30.58
N PHE A 27 -4.68 -1.81 31.83
CA PHE A 27 -5.65 -1.09 32.67
C PHE A 27 -5.85 0.36 32.24
N ASP A 28 -4.88 0.97 31.55
CA ASP A 28 -4.97 2.35 31.08
C ASP A 28 -6.07 2.55 30.02
N ARG A 29 -6.60 1.46 29.44
CA ARG A 29 -7.71 1.43 28.47
C ARG A 29 -7.60 2.46 27.33
N VAL A 30 -6.38 2.84 26.97
CA VAL A 30 -6.11 3.85 25.93
C VAL A 30 -6.66 3.35 24.59
N PRO A 31 -7.53 4.11 23.90
CA PRO A 31 -8.06 3.75 22.59
C PRO A 31 -6.95 3.80 21.53
N ASN A 32 -7.17 3.16 20.38
CA ASN A 32 -6.15 3.11 19.32
C ASN A 32 -5.91 4.48 18.66
N THR A 33 -6.91 5.37 18.64
CA THR A 33 -6.78 6.74 18.13
C THR A 33 -5.73 7.52 18.93
N ASP A 34 -5.87 7.55 20.25
CA ASP A 34 -4.96 8.25 21.15
C ASP A 34 -3.55 7.63 21.13
N LEU A 35 -3.46 6.31 20.95
CA LEU A 35 -2.18 5.62 20.79
C LEU A 35 -1.41 6.16 19.57
N TRP A 36 -2.12 6.35 18.46
CA TRP A 36 -1.55 6.84 17.20
C TRP A 36 -1.19 8.32 17.29
N GLU A 37 -2.02 9.14 17.94
CA GLU A 37 -1.74 10.56 18.19
C GLU A 37 -0.50 10.73 19.07
N ARG A 38 -0.41 10.00 20.19
CA ARG A 38 0.76 10.04 21.09
C ARG A 38 2.03 9.56 20.40
N ALA A 39 1.92 8.59 19.51
CA ALA A 39 3.06 8.09 18.73
C ALA A 39 3.42 8.96 17.51
N ASN A 40 2.60 9.97 17.18
CA ASN A 40 2.65 10.70 15.92
C ASN A 40 2.71 9.75 14.70
N GLN A 41 1.94 8.66 14.74
CA GLN A 41 1.91 7.63 13.69
C GLN A 41 0.54 7.54 13.02
N GLU A 42 0.53 7.36 11.70
CA GLU A 42 -0.68 7.01 10.97
C GLU A 42 -0.92 5.48 10.96
N PRO A 43 -2.16 5.02 10.76
CA PRO A 43 -2.45 3.61 10.52
C PRO A 43 -1.59 3.02 9.38
N ILE A 44 -1.11 1.80 9.55
CA ILE A 44 -0.12 1.18 8.65
C ILE A 44 -0.63 1.05 7.21
N HIS A 45 -1.93 0.82 7.03
CA HIS A 45 -2.52 0.69 5.72
C HIS A 45 -2.42 1.99 4.90
N VAL A 46 -2.47 3.15 5.57
CA VAL A 46 -2.27 4.47 4.95
C VAL A 46 -0.81 4.63 4.54
N GLN A 47 0.12 4.28 5.43
CA GLN A 47 1.56 4.36 5.14
C GLN A 47 1.96 3.44 3.97
N ILE A 48 1.49 2.18 3.98
CA ILE A 48 1.73 1.22 2.88
C ILE A 48 1.14 1.77 1.58
N ARG A 49 -0.07 2.36 1.62
CA ARG A 49 -0.70 2.97 0.45
C ARG A 49 0.16 4.11 -0.10
N ARG A 50 0.61 5.04 0.76
CA ARG A 50 1.47 6.16 0.38
C ARG A 50 2.80 5.69 -0.23
N ARG A 51 3.46 4.70 0.39
CA ARG A 51 4.71 4.12 -0.14
C ARG A 51 4.52 3.46 -1.51
N LYS A 52 3.42 2.69 -1.68
CA LYS A 52 3.07 2.10 -2.99
C LYS A 52 2.90 3.18 -4.05
N TRP A 53 2.17 4.25 -3.76
CA TRP A 53 1.98 5.36 -4.71
C TRP A 53 3.27 6.09 -5.04
N ARG A 54 4.12 6.38 -4.06
CA ARG A 54 5.44 7.00 -4.29
C ARG A 54 6.31 6.15 -5.22
N TRP A 55 6.34 4.84 -5.02
CA TRP A 55 7.10 3.93 -5.88
C TRP A 55 6.56 3.92 -7.30
N ILE A 56 5.24 3.91 -7.49
CA ILE A 56 4.63 3.97 -8.84
C ILE A 56 4.99 5.27 -9.54
N GLY A 57 4.86 6.41 -8.85
CA GLY A 57 5.26 7.70 -9.41
C GLY A 57 6.74 7.71 -9.80
N HIS A 58 7.61 7.12 -8.97
CA HIS A 58 9.03 6.99 -9.29
C HIS A 58 9.28 6.12 -10.53
N THR A 59 8.63 4.95 -10.64
CA THR A 59 8.76 4.06 -11.80
C THR A 59 8.23 4.71 -13.09
N LEU A 60 7.12 5.43 -13.01
CA LEU A 60 6.54 6.13 -14.17
C LEU A 60 7.35 7.35 -14.63
N ARG A 61 8.11 7.99 -13.72
CA ARG A 61 9.03 9.08 -14.08
C ARG A 61 10.31 8.61 -14.78
N LYS A 62 10.64 7.32 -14.74
CA LYS A 62 11.79 6.77 -15.51
C LYS A 62 11.49 6.79 -17.00
N GLU A 63 12.54 6.83 -17.83
CA GLU A 63 12.41 6.78 -19.29
C GLU A 63 11.64 5.53 -19.77
N PRO A 64 10.85 5.61 -20.86
CA PRO A 64 10.16 4.45 -21.44
C PRO A 64 11.07 3.27 -21.82
N SER A 65 12.36 3.52 -22.12
CA SER A 65 13.36 2.48 -22.39
C SER A 65 13.78 1.71 -21.14
N ASN A 66 13.47 2.21 -19.94
CA ASN A 66 13.88 1.60 -18.70
C ASN A 66 13.13 0.28 -18.45
N VAL A 67 13.88 -0.80 -18.25
CA VAL A 67 13.37 -2.15 -17.98
C VAL A 67 12.34 -2.16 -16.86
N THR A 68 12.53 -1.39 -15.79
CA THR A 68 11.57 -1.35 -14.67
C THR A 68 10.21 -0.77 -15.05
N ARG A 69 10.18 0.22 -15.95
CA ARG A 69 8.95 0.82 -16.47
C ARG A 69 8.27 -0.11 -17.49
N GLN A 70 9.06 -0.77 -18.35
CA GLN A 70 8.53 -1.75 -19.30
C GLN A 70 7.92 -2.97 -18.60
N VAL A 71 8.61 -3.53 -17.61
CA VAL A 71 8.11 -4.66 -16.79
C VAL A 71 6.84 -4.28 -16.03
N PHE A 72 6.73 -3.03 -15.58
CA PHE A 72 5.53 -2.54 -14.91
C PHE A 72 4.30 -2.50 -15.82
N ASP A 73 4.50 -2.14 -17.08
CA ASP A 73 3.43 -2.13 -18.09
C ASP A 73 3.12 -3.51 -18.66
N TRP A 74 4.11 -4.39 -18.72
CA TRP A 74 4.03 -5.73 -19.28
C TRP A 74 2.85 -6.53 -18.69
N ASN A 75 1.99 -7.06 -19.57
CA ASN A 75 0.94 -8.00 -19.18
C ASN A 75 1.45 -9.43 -19.39
N LEU A 76 1.78 -10.14 -18.31
CA LEU A 76 2.29 -11.51 -18.42
C LEU A 76 1.19 -12.42 -18.97
N GLN A 77 1.39 -12.93 -20.18
CA GLN A 77 0.55 -13.94 -20.79
C GLN A 77 0.97 -15.34 -20.30
N GLY A 78 0.00 -16.21 -20.00
CA GLY A 78 0.25 -17.60 -19.58
C GLY A 78 -0.28 -17.98 -18.19
N LYS A 79 -0.30 -19.29 -17.91
CA LYS A 79 -0.72 -19.84 -16.61
C LYS A 79 0.38 -19.63 -15.56
N ARG A 80 -0.01 -19.20 -14.35
CA ARG A 80 0.92 -19.06 -13.23
C ARG A 80 1.19 -20.41 -12.57
N LYS A 81 2.44 -20.65 -12.16
CA LYS A 81 2.81 -21.82 -11.35
C LYS A 81 2.10 -21.78 -9.98
N GLN A 82 1.79 -22.95 -9.46
CA GLN A 82 1.21 -23.14 -8.12
C GLN A 82 2.14 -22.55 -7.05
N GLY A 83 1.56 -21.93 -6.02
CA GLY A 83 2.30 -21.28 -4.92
C GLY A 83 2.61 -19.79 -5.12
N ARG A 84 2.48 -19.24 -6.33
CA ARG A 84 2.66 -17.80 -6.55
C ARG A 84 1.47 -16.99 -5.99
N PRO A 85 1.68 -15.81 -5.39
CA PRO A 85 0.58 -14.95 -4.95
C PRO A 85 -0.43 -14.67 -6.07
N LYS A 86 -1.73 -14.85 -5.77
CA LYS A 86 -2.83 -14.67 -6.73
C LYS A 86 -2.88 -13.24 -7.29
N GLN A 87 -2.57 -12.24 -6.46
CA GLN A 87 -2.58 -10.84 -6.85
C GLN A 87 -1.21 -10.40 -7.37
N THR A 88 -1.17 -9.89 -8.59
CA THR A 88 0.00 -9.13 -9.09
C THR A 88 -0.04 -7.72 -8.54
N TRP A 89 1.13 -7.10 -8.42
CA TRP A 89 1.26 -5.70 -7.99
C TRP A 89 0.38 -4.76 -8.84
N LYS A 90 0.35 -4.94 -10.17
CA LYS A 90 -0.54 -4.24 -11.12
C LYS A 90 -2.04 -4.40 -10.78
N TRP A 91 -2.49 -5.61 -10.42
CA TRP A 91 -3.88 -5.87 -10.03
C TRP A 91 -4.24 -5.26 -8.67
N SER A 92 -3.31 -5.29 -7.71
CA SER A 92 -3.47 -4.59 -6.43
C SER A 92 -3.63 -3.08 -6.60
N ILE A 93 -2.98 -2.51 -7.62
CA ILE A 93 -3.10 -1.09 -7.98
C ILE A 93 -4.40 -0.83 -8.72
N LEU A 94 -4.74 -1.61 -9.74
CA LEU A 94 -5.96 -1.45 -10.53
C LEU A 94 -7.20 -1.54 -9.65
N GLY A 95 -7.20 -2.45 -8.67
CA GLY A 95 -8.26 -2.55 -7.68
C GLY A 95 -8.44 -1.25 -6.87
N LYS A 96 -7.34 -0.54 -6.54
CA LYS A 96 -7.40 0.75 -5.85
C LYS A 96 -7.81 1.90 -6.76
N LEU A 97 -7.35 1.91 -8.01
CA LEU A 97 -7.73 2.94 -9.00
C LEU A 97 -9.21 2.89 -9.34
N ARG A 98 -9.79 1.69 -9.41
CA ARG A 98 -11.24 1.50 -9.59
C ARG A 98 -12.05 2.15 -8.47
N THR A 99 -11.55 2.15 -7.23
CA THR A 99 -12.18 2.85 -6.10
C THR A 99 -12.08 4.38 -6.22
N THR A 100 -11.12 4.89 -6.99
CA THR A 100 -10.89 6.33 -7.20
C THR A 100 -11.44 6.81 -8.55
N SER A 101 -12.25 5.99 -9.26
CA SER A 101 -12.86 6.29 -10.57
C SER A 101 -11.88 6.70 -11.69
N LEU A 102 -10.58 6.43 -11.52
CA LEU A 102 -9.54 6.84 -12.48
C LEU A 102 -9.10 5.69 -13.37
N THR A 103 -9.09 5.95 -14.67
CA THR A 103 -8.56 5.02 -15.68
C THR A 103 -7.03 4.96 -15.61
N TRP A 104 -6.46 3.79 -15.89
CA TRP A 104 -5.02 3.56 -15.92
C TRP A 104 -4.27 4.53 -16.85
N GLU A 105 -4.87 4.89 -17.98
CA GLU A 105 -4.30 5.80 -18.96
C GLU A 105 -4.28 7.25 -18.47
N ALA A 106 -5.35 7.69 -17.81
CA ALA A 106 -5.40 9.00 -17.17
C ALA A 106 -4.34 9.10 -16.04
N PHE A 107 -4.12 8.00 -15.32
CA PHE A 107 -3.10 7.93 -14.27
C PHE A 107 -1.67 8.07 -14.81
N LYS A 108 -1.37 7.51 -15.99
CA LYS A 108 -0.05 7.66 -16.63
C LYS A 108 0.27 9.10 -17.05
N LYS A 109 -0.76 9.90 -17.38
CA LYS A 109 -0.60 11.28 -17.85
C LYS A 109 -0.23 12.26 -16.73
N HIS A 110 -0.59 11.96 -15.47
CA HIS A 110 -0.35 12.84 -14.32
C HIS A 110 0.48 12.16 -13.20
N PRO A 111 1.78 11.90 -13.41
CA PRO A 111 2.64 11.30 -12.38
C PRO A 111 3.06 12.26 -11.25
N ASN A 112 2.83 13.58 -11.39
CA ASN A 112 3.38 14.62 -10.51
C ASN A 112 2.41 15.25 -9.50
N ASP A 113 1.09 15.08 -9.64
CA ASP A 113 0.11 15.94 -8.93
C ASP A 113 -0.34 15.42 -7.54
N ARG A 114 0.48 14.62 -6.85
CA ARG A 114 0.07 14.00 -5.57
C ARG A 114 1.17 14.07 -4.51
N LYS A 115 1.24 15.22 -3.82
CA LYS A 115 1.83 15.33 -2.49
C LYS A 115 0.81 14.93 -1.43
#